data_AF-A0A383EL95-F1
#
_entry.id   AF-A0A383EL95-F1
#
_cell.length_a   1.000
_cell.length_b   1.000
_cell.length_c   1.000
_cell.angle_alpha   90.00
_cell.angle_beta   90.00
_cell.angle_gamma   90.00
#
_symmetry.space_group_name_H-M   'P 1'
#
loop_
_entity.id
_entity.type
_entity.pdbx_description
1 polymer ?
#
loop_
_entity_poly.entity_id
_entity_poly.type
_entity_poly.pdbx_seq_one_letter_code
_entity_poly.pdbx_strand_id
1 'polypeptide(L)'
;GHQPEGGGEEVVNVLDGHRSHKQVDLVLNARVDGLIQDEDGGIRGVKIGRDEATCGAVVMATGGFGANAEMIEKYYPDAAASGDWRWYIGTEGAQGDGISLGESVGATIDGHNRGLLLVTPGFSHDLEVLLPGWLILVNSQGRRFANESAPYTVLGGLIQKEGGSAWAIFDEAAREDARPNPMSQAYWVDDVLARKAEEGRIQKADSLAQLAAQISVEADALAGTVARYN
;
A
#
# COMPACT_ATOMS: atom_id res chain seq x y z
N GLY A 1 -11.75 5.01 10.80
CA GLY A 1 -12.69 4.00 10.27
C GLY A 1 -13.05 3.04 11.38
N HIS A 2 -14.14 2.27 11.23
CA HIS A 2 -14.43 1.18 12.14
C HIS A 2 -13.52 0.00 11.81
N GLN A 3 -12.67 -0.42 12.74
CA GLN A 3 -11.94 -1.68 12.65
C GLN A 3 -12.71 -2.70 13.47
N PRO A 4 -13.08 -3.86 12.90
CA PRO A 4 -13.72 -4.92 13.68
C PRO A 4 -12.76 -5.39 14.77
N GLU A 5 -13.32 -5.74 15.94
CA GLU A 5 -12.57 -6.46 16.97
C GLU A 5 -12.04 -7.77 16.35
N GLY A 6 -10.75 -8.07 16.53
CA GLY A 6 -10.09 -9.20 15.87
C GLY A 6 -9.73 -8.99 14.38
N GLY A 7 -9.96 -7.80 13.82
CA GLY A 7 -9.47 -7.42 12.48
C GLY A 7 -10.07 -8.26 11.34
N GLY A 8 -9.31 -8.41 10.26
CA GLY A 8 -9.76 -9.15 9.07
C GLY A 8 -9.99 -10.64 9.33
N GLU A 9 -9.21 -11.23 10.23
CA GLU A 9 -9.34 -12.64 10.62
C GLU A 9 -10.70 -12.93 11.24
N GLU A 10 -11.16 -12.10 12.18
CA GLU A 10 -12.46 -12.32 12.81
C GLU A 10 -13.62 -12.20 11.82
N VAL A 11 -13.53 -11.28 10.86
CA VAL A 11 -14.51 -11.18 9.78
C VAL A 11 -14.56 -12.47 8.97
N VAL A 12 -13.40 -13.05 8.63
CA VAL A 12 -13.33 -14.32 7.89
C VAL A 12 -13.87 -15.48 8.73
N ASN A 13 -13.53 -15.54 10.02
CA ASN A 13 -14.00 -16.58 10.94
C ASN A 13 -15.53 -16.56 11.08
N VAL A 14 -16.13 -15.38 11.23
CA VAL A 14 -17.59 -15.21 11.29
C VAL A 14 -18.24 -15.64 9.98
N LEU A 15 -17.65 -15.28 8.82
CA LEU A 15 -18.18 -15.68 7.51
C LEU A 15 -18.08 -17.19 7.27
N ASP A 16 -16.95 -17.82 7.60
CA ASP A 16 -16.78 -19.27 7.47
C ASP A 16 -17.67 -20.03 8.45
N GLY A 17 -17.79 -19.55 9.70
CA GLY A 17 -18.74 -20.07 10.67
C GLY A 17 -20.18 -20.03 10.14
N HIS A 18 -20.60 -18.92 9.55
CA HIS A 18 -21.92 -18.80 8.94
C HIS A 18 -22.10 -19.69 7.70
N ARG A 19 -21.05 -19.84 6.87
CA ARG A 19 -21.03 -20.74 5.72
C ARG A 19 -21.20 -22.19 6.15
N SER A 20 -20.57 -22.61 7.25
CA SER A 20 -20.58 -24.01 7.72
C SER A 20 -21.98 -24.56 8.04
N HIS A 21 -22.95 -23.68 8.30
CA HIS A 21 -24.35 -24.02 8.54
C HIS A 21 -25.23 -23.94 7.29
N LYS A 22 -24.63 -23.71 6.12
CA LYS A 22 -25.31 -23.61 4.82
C LYS A 22 -24.82 -24.70 3.87
N GLN A 23 -25.61 -24.94 2.82
CA GLN A 23 -25.22 -25.81 1.71
C GLN A 23 -24.31 -25.05 0.73
N VAL A 24 -23.12 -24.68 1.21
CA VAL A 24 -22.09 -24.00 0.42
C VAL A 24 -20.80 -24.81 0.50
N ASP A 25 -20.48 -25.48 -0.61
CA ASP A 25 -19.27 -26.26 -0.75
C ASP A 25 -18.05 -25.33 -0.87
N LEU A 26 -16.98 -25.68 -0.15
CA LEU A 26 -15.69 -25.00 -0.22
C LEU A 26 -14.66 -25.96 -0.78
N VAL A 27 -14.14 -25.66 -1.96
CA VAL A 27 -13.10 -26.45 -2.63
C VAL A 27 -11.80 -25.66 -2.58
N LEU A 28 -10.84 -26.14 -1.78
CA LEU A 28 -9.51 -25.56 -1.66
C LEU A 28 -8.56 -26.16 -2.69
N ASN A 29 -7.43 -25.50 -2.93
CA ASN A 29 -6.41 -25.92 -3.91
C ASN A 29 -6.95 -26.07 -5.34
N ALA A 30 -8.02 -25.35 -5.66
CA ALA A 30 -8.68 -25.34 -6.95
C ALA A 30 -8.55 -23.95 -7.60
N ARG A 31 -7.41 -23.68 -8.22
CA ARG A 31 -7.18 -22.42 -8.94
C ARG A 31 -7.96 -22.45 -10.26
N VAL A 32 -8.88 -21.50 -10.42
CA VAL A 32 -9.59 -21.30 -11.69
C VAL A 32 -8.65 -20.64 -12.70
N ASP A 33 -8.50 -21.24 -13.88
CA ASP A 33 -7.61 -20.77 -14.94
C ASP A 33 -8.33 -20.48 -16.26
N GLY A 34 -9.66 -20.66 -16.30
CA GLY A 34 -10.47 -20.32 -17.46
C GLY A 34 -11.94 -20.14 -17.14
N LEU A 35 -12.61 -19.36 -17.97
CA LEU A 35 -14.07 -19.26 -18.01
C LEU A 35 -14.61 -20.13 -19.16
N ILE A 36 -15.73 -20.79 -18.93
CA ILE A 36 -16.44 -21.57 -19.97
C ILE A 36 -17.50 -20.64 -20.57
N GLN A 37 -17.37 -20.34 -21.86
CA GLN A 37 -18.25 -19.45 -22.61
C GLN A 37 -19.04 -20.25 -23.66
N ASP A 38 -20.34 -20.01 -23.76
CA ASP A 38 -21.21 -20.57 -24.81
C ASP A 38 -21.09 -19.77 -26.13
N GLU A 39 -21.74 -20.26 -27.19
CA GLU A 39 -21.68 -19.65 -28.53
C GLU A 39 -22.25 -18.23 -28.57
N ASP A 40 -23.16 -17.89 -27.65
CA ASP A 40 -23.78 -16.57 -27.52
C ASP A 40 -22.96 -15.62 -26.62
N GLY A 41 -21.81 -16.07 -26.11
CA GLY A 41 -20.94 -15.30 -25.23
C GLY A 41 -21.29 -15.40 -23.74
N GLY A 42 -22.28 -16.22 -23.36
CA GLY A 42 -22.70 -16.44 -21.98
C GLY A 42 -21.73 -17.31 -21.19
N ILE A 43 -21.44 -16.93 -19.94
CA ILE A 43 -20.58 -17.72 -19.04
C ILE A 43 -21.40 -18.86 -18.39
N ARG A 44 -20.90 -20.10 -18.50
CA ARG A 44 -21.57 -21.32 -18.04
C ARG A 44 -20.77 -22.15 -17.05
N GLY A 45 -19.63 -21.64 -16.60
CA GLY A 45 -18.77 -22.38 -15.69
C GLY A 45 -17.34 -21.86 -15.65
N VAL A 46 -16.51 -22.62 -14.97
CA VAL A 46 -15.08 -22.37 -14.79
C VAL A 46 -14.26 -23.62 -15.08
N LYS A 47 -13.03 -23.41 -15.51
CA LYS A 47 -12.00 -24.45 -15.66
C LYS A 47 -11.05 -24.42 -14.48
N ILE A 48 -10.67 -25.61 -14.03
CA ILE A 48 -9.73 -25.84 -12.93
C ILE A 48 -8.71 -26.86 -13.42
N GLY A 49 -7.68 -26.40 -14.12
CA GLY A 49 -6.72 -27.28 -14.80
C GLY A 49 -7.38 -28.10 -15.91
N ARG A 50 -7.61 -29.39 -15.65
CA ARG A 50 -8.29 -30.30 -16.59
C ARG A 50 -9.76 -30.54 -16.25
N ASP A 51 -10.20 -30.10 -15.08
CA ASP A 51 -11.56 -30.27 -14.60
C ASP A 51 -12.41 -29.06 -14.96
N GLU A 52 -13.72 -29.26 -14.99
CA GLU A 52 -14.71 -28.23 -15.27
C GLU A 52 -15.80 -28.25 -14.20
N ALA A 53 -16.24 -27.06 -13.79
CA ALA A 53 -17.41 -26.88 -12.95
C ALA A 53 -18.42 -25.99 -13.69
N THR A 54 -19.57 -26.56 -14.05
CA THR A 54 -20.64 -25.84 -14.74
C THR A 54 -21.61 -25.19 -13.76
N CYS A 55 -22.10 -24.01 -14.11
CA CYS A 55 -23.01 -23.23 -13.28
C CYS A 55 -23.83 -22.24 -14.11
N GLY A 56 -24.90 -21.70 -13.51
CA GLY A 56 -25.71 -20.65 -14.14
C GLY A 56 -25.08 -19.25 -14.07
N ALA A 57 -24.13 -19.03 -13.15
CA ALA A 57 -23.45 -17.76 -12.95
C ALA A 57 -22.10 -17.96 -12.26
N VAL A 58 -21.14 -17.10 -12.62
CA VAL A 58 -19.82 -17.03 -11.97
C VAL A 58 -19.68 -15.66 -11.30
N VAL A 59 -19.27 -15.67 -10.02
CA VAL A 59 -18.94 -14.44 -9.28
C VAL A 59 -17.43 -14.41 -9.07
N MET A 60 -16.76 -13.39 -9.61
CA MET A 60 -15.33 -13.19 -9.41
C MET A 60 -15.07 -12.41 -8.13
N ALA A 61 -14.45 -13.06 -7.15
CA ALA A 61 -14.04 -12.47 -5.87
C ALA A 61 -12.55 -12.75 -5.59
N THR A 62 -11.71 -12.55 -6.61
CA THR A 62 -10.32 -13.05 -6.66
C THR A 62 -9.27 -12.09 -6.10
N GLY A 63 -9.69 -10.99 -5.48
CA GLY A 63 -8.77 -9.98 -4.95
C GLY A 63 -8.13 -9.13 -6.05
N GLY A 64 -6.88 -8.69 -5.81
CA GLY A 64 -6.13 -7.79 -6.70
C GLY A 64 -4.86 -8.41 -7.29
N PHE A 65 -3.96 -7.56 -7.77
CA PHE A 65 -2.70 -7.94 -8.43
C PHE A 65 -1.45 -7.40 -7.71
N GLY A 66 -1.56 -7.04 -6.43
CA GLY A 66 -0.48 -6.37 -5.69
C GLY A 66 0.79 -7.22 -5.51
N ALA A 67 0.70 -8.55 -5.65
CA ALA A 67 1.84 -9.46 -5.61
C ALA A 67 2.45 -9.74 -7.01
N ASN A 68 1.86 -9.19 -8.09
CA ASN A 68 2.29 -9.42 -9.47
C ASN A 68 3.04 -8.20 -10.02
N ALA A 69 4.36 -8.29 -10.08
CA ALA A 69 5.21 -7.19 -10.56
C ALA A 69 4.90 -6.79 -12.01
N GLU A 70 4.66 -7.76 -12.89
CA GLU A 70 4.37 -7.51 -14.31
C GLU A 70 3.03 -6.78 -14.48
N MET A 71 2.01 -7.16 -13.72
CA MET A 71 0.73 -6.46 -13.73
C MET A 71 0.80 -5.08 -13.08
N ILE A 72 1.66 -4.88 -12.07
CA ILE A 72 1.93 -3.55 -11.52
C ILE A 72 2.57 -2.66 -12.57
N GLU A 73 3.54 -3.14 -13.33
CA GLU A 73 4.13 -2.38 -14.45
C GLU A 73 3.09 -2.04 -15.52
N LYS A 74 2.23 -3.01 -15.89
CA LYS A 74 1.20 -2.81 -16.92
C LYS A 74 0.07 -1.85 -16.47
N TYR A 75 -0.45 -2.05 -15.26
CA TYR A 75 -1.69 -1.41 -14.79
C TYR A 75 -1.48 -0.32 -13.73
N TYR A 76 -0.35 -0.29 -13.03
CA TYR A 76 -0.06 0.70 -12.00
C TYR A 76 1.38 1.27 -12.09
N PRO A 77 1.74 1.94 -13.21
CA PRO A 77 3.10 2.42 -13.45
C PRO A 77 3.63 3.39 -12.38
N ASP A 78 2.78 4.19 -11.73
CA ASP A 78 3.21 5.07 -10.62
C ASP A 78 3.72 4.26 -9.41
N ALA A 79 3.11 3.11 -9.14
CA ALA A 79 3.61 2.19 -8.12
C ALA A 79 4.90 1.51 -8.59
N ALA A 80 4.98 1.10 -9.86
CA ALA A 80 6.18 0.51 -10.42
C ALA A 80 7.40 1.46 -10.35
N ALA A 81 7.18 2.77 -10.52
CA ALA A 81 8.21 3.79 -10.42
C ALA A 81 8.88 3.88 -9.03
N SER A 82 8.27 3.31 -7.98
CA SER A 82 8.88 3.22 -6.64
C SER A 82 10.04 2.21 -6.56
N GLY A 83 10.24 1.39 -7.59
CA GLY A 83 11.35 0.43 -7.67
C GLY A 83 11.42 -0.51 -6.45
N ASP A 84 12.63 -0.71 -5.93
CA ASP A 84 12.92 -1.62 -4.81
C ASP A 84 12.35 -1.16 -3.45
N TRP A 85 11.79 0.05 -3.38
CA TRP A 85 11.08 0.51 -2.17
C TRP A 85 9.67 -0.06 -2.09
N ARG A 86 9.14 -0.57 -3.20
CA ARG A 86 7.82 -1.18 -3.26
C ARG A 86 7.84 -2.56 -2.62
N TRP A 87 6.84 -2.81 -1.78
CA TRP A 87 6.49 -4.12 -1.27
C TRP A 87 4.96 -4.22 -1.21
N TYR A 88 4.43 -5.43 -1.00
CA TYR A 88 3.00 -5.67 -0.90
C TYR A 88 2.66 -6.33 0.42
N ILE A 89 1.66 -5.77 1.11
CA ILE A 89 1.22 -6.25 2.43
C ILE A 89 0.27 -7.45 2.36
N GLY A 90 -0.38 -7.64 1.22
CA GLY A 90 -1.33 -8.74 1.05
C GLY A 90 -0.63 -10.08 0.78
N THR A 91 -1.45 -11.08 0.51
CA THR A 91 -0.98 -12.42 0.18
C THR A 91 -0.27 -12.48 -1.17
N GLU A 92 0.73 -13.35 -1.28
CA GLU A 92 1.39 -13.70 -2.55
C GLU A 92 0.40 -14.23 -3.61
N GLY A 93 -0.78 -14.70 -3.20
CA GLY A 93 -1.84 -15.16 -4.11
C GLY A 93 -2.56 -14.04 -4.89
N ALA A 94 -2.34 -12.77 -4.53
CA ALA A 94 -2.94 -11.62 -5.21
C ALA A 94 -2.25 -11.34 -6.55
N GLN A 95 -2.42 -12.25 -7.51
CA GLN A 95 -1.73 -12.28 -8.80
C GLN A 95 -2.51 -11.64 -9.94
N GLY A 96 -3.74 -11.18 -9.69
CA GLY A 96 -4.59 -10.55 -10.70
C GLY A 96 -5.42 -11.50 -11.56
N ASP A 97 -5.63 -12.74 -11.11
CA ASP A 97 -6.33 -13.80 -11.86
C ASP A 97 -7.69 -13.34 -12.42
N GLY A 98 -8.46 -12.56 -11.66
CA GLY A 98 -9.75 -12.04 -12.13
C GLY A 98 -9.65 -11.08 -13.33
N ILE A 99 -8.57 -10.29 -13.40
CA ILE A 99 -8.32 -9.39 -14.54
C ILE A 99 -8.01 -10.24 -15.78
N SER A 100 -7.10 -11.22 -15.66
CA SER A 100 -6.74 -12.10 -16.77
C SER A 100 -7.91 -12.94 -17.27
N LEU A 101 -8.73 -13.49 -16.36
CA LEU A 101 -9.95 -14.22 -16.71
C LEU A 101 -10.95 -13.31 -17.43
N GLY A 102 -11.17 -12.09 -16.95
CA GLY A 102 -12.01 -11.11 -17.62
C GLY A 102 -11.50 -10.77 -19.02
N GLU A 103 -10.22 -10.44 -19.18
CA GLU A 103 -9.60 -10.15 -20.48
C GLU A 103 -9.79 -11.31 -21.47
N SER A 104 -9.68 -12.56 -21.00
CA SER A 104 -9.80 -13.76 -21.85
C SER A 104 -11.17 -13.94 -22.51
N VAL A 105 -12.22 -13.32 -21.95
CA VAL A 105 -13.59 -13.35 -22.50
C VAL A 105 -14.02 -11.98 -23.04
N GLY A 106 -13.05 -11.08 -23.25
CA GLY A 106 -13.28 -9.75 -23.84
C GLY A 106 -13.87 -8.72 -22.87
N ALA A 107 -13.78 -8.94 -21.56
CA ALA A 107 -14.21 -7.93 -20.58
C ALA A 107 -13.32 -6.68 -20.67
N THR A 108 -13.94 -5.51 -20.50
CA THR A 108 -13.20 -4.25 -20.39
C THR A 108 -12.60 -4.13 -18.99
N ILE A 109 -11.32 -3.74 -18.92
CA ILE A 109 -10.64 -3.41 -17.67
C ILE A 109 -10.71 -1.90 -17.45
N ASP A 110 -11.22 -1.48 -16.29
CA ASP A 110 -11.24 -0.08 -15.87
C ASP A 110 -10.29 0.15 -14.69
N GLY A 111 -9.80 1.38 -14.56
CA GLY A 111 -8.93 1.80 -13.44
C GLY A 111 -7.44 1.64 -13.70
N HIS A 112 -6.93 2.20 -14.79
CA HIS A 112 -5.48 2.29 -15.04
C HIS A 112 -4.80 3.31 -14.13
N ASN A 113 -3.60 2.96 -13.64
CA ASN A 113 -2.79 3.75 -12.73
C ASN A 113 -3.53 4.14 -11.43
N ARG A 114 -4.36 3.23 -10.92
CA ARG A 114 -5.15 3.42 -9.71
C ARG A 114 -4.82 2.39 -8.64
N GLY A 115 -4.52 2.88 -7.46
CA GLY A 115 -4.33 2.08 -6.25
C GLY A 115 -3.94 2.97 -5.09
N LEU A 116 -3.50 2.35 -4.00
CA LEU A 116 -3.03 3.05 -2.81
C LEU A 116 -1.61 2.61 -2.51
N LEU A 117 -0.72 3.58 -2.31
CA LEU A 117 0.65 3.37 -1.84
C LEU A 117 0.75 3.77 -0.37
N LEU A 118 1.42 2.94 0.42
CA LEU A 118 1.84 3.33 1.76
C LEU A 118 2.97 4.37 1.65
N VAL A 119 3.03 5.28 2.63
CA VAL A 119 3.94 6.44 2.60
C VAL A 119 5.20 6.25 3.45
N THR A 120 5.37 5.07 4.04
CA THR A 120 6.57 4.68 4.80
C THR A 120 7.27 3.42 4.25
N PRO A 121 7.39 3.26 2.92
CA PRO A 121 8.00 2.08 2.33
C PRO A 121 9.45 1.91 2.81
N GLY A 122 9.78 0.72 3.30
CA GLY A 122 11.13 0.41 3.79
C GLY A 122 11.45 0.92 5.20
N PHE A 123 10.54 1.68 5.85
CA PHE A 123 10.62 1.97 7.28
C PHE A 123 9.93 0.86 8.09
N SER A 124 8.72 0.49 7.68
CA SER A 124 7.98 -0.70 8.11
C SER A 124 7.57 -1.52 6.89
N HIS A 125 7.44 -2.84 7.08
CA HIS A 125 6.73 -3.73 6.15
C HIS A 125 5.37 -4.10 6.76
N ASP A 126 4.61 -3.08 7.15
CA ASP A 126 3.29 -3.24 7.75
C ASP A 126 2.36 -2.08 7.36
N LEU A 127 1.08 -2.18 7.73
CA LEU A 127 0.07 -1.15 7.46
C LEU A 127 0.29 0.04 8.38
N GLU A 128 0.85 1.10 7.82
CA GLU A 128 0.91 2.40 8.49
C GLU A 128 -0.08 3.38 7.88
N VAL A 129 -1.15 3.68 8.63
CA VAL A 129 -2.25 4.51 8.14
C VAL A 129 -1.95 6.00 8.27
N LEU A 130 -1.19 6.38 9.30
CA LEU A 130 -0.86 7.76 9.65
C LEU A 130 0.63 7.87 9.96
N LEU A 131 1.26 8.94 9.49
CA LEU A 131 2.60 9.32 9.92
C LEU A 131 2.57 9.82 11.38
N PRO A 132 3.70 9.77 12.10
CA PRO A 132 3.81 10.44 13.38
C PRO A 132 3.50 11.94 13.29
N GLY A 133 2.74 12.47 14.25
CA GLY A 133 2.32 13.88 14.22
C GLY A 133 3.44 14.91 14.49
N TRP A 134 4.64 14.44 14.83
CA TRP A 134 5.81 15.25 15.20
C TRP A 134 6.83 15.40 14.08
N LEU A 135 6.56 14.83 12.90
CA LEU A 135 7.37 15.04 11.70
C LEU A 135 6.65 15.93 10.68
N ILE A 136 7.43 16.51 9.78
CA ILE A 136 6.93 17.23 8.60
C ILE A 136 7.38 16.56 7.31
N LEU A 137 6.60 16.69 6.25
CA LEU A 137 6.97 16.24 4.91
C LEU A 137 7.49 17.40 4.08
N VAL A 138 8.67 17.26 3.50
CA VAL A 138 9.22 18.23 2.54
C VAL A 138 9.48 17.59 1.19
N ASN A 139 9.20 18.32 0.12
CA ASN A 139 9.53 17.92 -1.24
C ASN A 139 11.03 18.11 -1.54
N SER A 140 11.45 17.81 -2.78
CA SER A 140 12.83 18.00 -3.26
C SER A 140 13.33 19.46 -3.20
N GLN A 141 12.43 20.43 -3.04
CA GLN A 141 12.76 21.85 -2.89
C GLN A 141 12.85 22.30 -1.43
N GLY A 142 12.74 21.37 -0.46
CA GLY A 142 12.76 21.70 0.97
C GLY A 142 11.49 22.39 1.46
N ARG A 143 10.36 22.24 0.77
CA ARG A 143 9.07 22.89 1.10
C ARG A 143 8.02 21.88 1.54
N ARG A 144 7.23 22.25 2.56
CA ARG A 144 6.02 21.51 2.93
C ARG A 144 4.94 21.62 1.85
N PHE A 145 4.24 20.52 1.62
CA PHE A 145 3.21 20.41 0.57
C PHE A 145 1.94 19.69 1.03
N ALA A 146 1.91 19.17 2.27
CA ALA A 146 0.78 18.40 2.79
C ALA A 146 0.52 18.73 4.27
N ASN A 147 -0.67 18.35 4.74
CA ASN A 147 -0.94 18.16 6.17
C ASN A 147 -0.58 16.72 6.50
N GLU A 148 0.47 16.52 7.32
CA GLU A 148 1.05 15.22 7.65
C GLU A 148 0.11 14.34 8.49
N SER A 149 -0.92 14.93 9.10
CA SER A 149 -2.00 14.19 9.77
C SER A 149 -3.03 13.60 8.80
N ALA A 150 -2.91 13.85 7.50
CA ALA A 150 -3.76 13.21 6.49
C ALA A 150 -3.43 11.70 6.38
N PRO A 151 -4.42 10.84 6.07
CA PRO A 151 -4.16 9.43 5.89
C PRO A 151 -3.30 9.15 4.66
N TYR A 152 -2.61 8.01 4.66
CA TYR A 152 -1.80 7.55 3.52
C TYR A 152 -2.58 7.56 2.19
N THR A 153 -3.90 7.33 2.23
CA THR A 153 -4.78 7.38 1.05
C THR A 153 -4.85 8.74 0.38
N VAL A 154 -4.49 9.81 1.09
CA VAL A 154 -4.38 11.17 0.56
C VAL A 154 -2.91 11.50 0.30
N LEU A 155 -2.03 11.22 1.26
CA LEU A 155 -0.61 11.57 1.19
C LEU A 155 0.09 10.95 -0.03
N GLY A 156 -0.22 9.70 -0.40
CA GLY A 156 0.39 9.06 -1.57
C GLY A 156 0.18 9.86 -2.86
N GLY A 157 -1.04 10.35 -3.11
CA GLY A 157 -1.34 11.19 -4.27
C GLY A 157 -0.70 12.58 -4.21
N LEU A 158 -0.52 13.14 -3.02
CA LEU A 158 0.21 14.41 -2.85
C LEU A 158 1.71 14.22 -3.11
N ILE A 159 2.31 13.15 -2.61
CA ILE A 159 3.71 12.81 -2.88
C ILE A 159 3.95 12.60 -4.38
N GLN A 160 3.03 11.93 -5.08
CA GLN A 160 3.15 11.75 -6.53
C GLN A 160 3.12 13.08 -7.29
N LYS A 161 2.33 14.07 -6.84
CA LYS A 161 2.34 15.42 -7.44
C LYS A 161 3.65 16.18 -7.22
N GLU A 162 4.41 15.82 -6.18
CA GLU A 162 5.73 16.38 -5.86
C GLU A 162 6.89 15.61 -6.51
N GLY A 163 6.60 14.67 -7.43
CA GLY A 163 7.62 13.89 -8.13
C GLY A 163 7.90 12.51 -7.53
N GLY A 164 6.97 11.97 -6.73
CA GLY A 164 6.96 10.58 -6.29
C GLY A 164 7.80 10.26 -5.06
N SER A 165 8.45 11.26 -4.46
CA SER A 165 9.19 11.08 -3.20
C SER A 165 9.14 12.35 -2.34
N ALA A 166 9.32 12.18 -1.04
CA ALA A 166 9.39 13.24 -0.05
C ALA A 166 10.30 12.82 1.10
N TRP A 167 10.86 13.81 1.80
CA TRP A 167 11.60 13.59 3.04
C TRP A 167 10.70 13.84 4.24
N ALA A 168 10.71 12.90 5.19
CA ALA A 168 10.15 13.11 6.52
C ALA A 168 11.24 13.73 7.41
N ILE A 169 10.98 14.92 7.96
CA ILE A 169 11.93 15.70 8.77
C ILE A 169 11.39 15.82 10.19
N PHE A 170 12.25 15.59 11.16
CA PHE A 170 11.98 15.74 12.59
C PHE A 170 13.27 16.06 13.35
N ASP A 171 13.14 16.51 14.59
CA ASP A 171 14.26 16.67 15.52
C ASP A 171 14.06 15.81 16.79
N GLU A 172 15.10 15.73 17.61
CA GLU A 172 15.07 14.90 18.82
C GLU A 172 14.08 15.42 19.86
N ALA A 173 13.92 16.74 19.97
CA ALA A 173 12.98 17.34 20.92
C ALA A 173 11.51 16.98 20.59
N ALA A 174 11.11 17.08 19.32
CA ALA A 174 9.77 16.69 18.88
C ALA A 174 9.53 15.17 19.03
N ARG A 175 10.57 14.37 18.82
CA ARG A 175 10.53 12.92 19.01
C ARG A 175 10.36 12.52 20.48
N GLU A 176 11.08 13.16 21.39
CA GLU A 176 11.01 12.90 22.84
C GLU A 176 9.67 13.36 23.44
N ASP A 177 9.11 14.48 22.98
CA ASP A 177 7.79 14.96 23.42
C ASP A 177 6.61 14.16 22.82
N ALA A 178 6.90 13.30 21.84
CA ALA A 178 5.89 12.52 21.14
C ALA A 178 5.11 11.59 22.08
N ARG A 179 3.79 11.76 22.09
CA ARG A 179 2.89 10.87 22.83
C ARG A 179 2.57 9.60 22.04
N PRO A 180 2.63 8.42 22.68
CA PRO A 180 1.50 7.50 22.75
C PRO A 180 0.50 7.34 21.60
N ASN A 181 0.81 7.06 20.32
CA ASN A 181 -0.22 6.83 19.29
C ASN A 181 -0.16 5.40 18.72
N PRO A 182 -1.08 4.50 19.13
CA PRO A 182 -1.12 3.12 18.65
C PRO A 182 -1.17 2.96 17.12
N MET A 183 -1.71 3.96 16.40
CA MET A 183 -1.87 3.93 14.95
C MET A 183 -0.59 4.30 14.17
N SER A 184 0.37 4.96 14.82
CA SER A 184 1.58 5.48 14.16
C SER A 184 2.87 5.16 14.92
N GLN A 185 2.84 4.61 16.13
CA GLN A 185 4.04 4.41 16.94
C GLN A 185 4.68 3.04 16.86
N ALA A 186 3.97 2.01 16.37
CA ALA A 186 4.49 0.65 16.39
C ALA A 186 5.87 0.51 15.70
N TYR A 187 6.20 1.43 14.78
CA TYR A 187 7.45 1.39 14.01
C TYR A 187 8.38 2.59 14.24
N TRP A 188 7.98 3.61 15.00
CA TRP A 188 8.75 4.84 15.22
C TRP A 188 9.33 4.91 16.63
N VAL A 189 9.89 3.79 17.09
CA VAL A 189 10.56 3.66 18.39
C VAL A 189 12.08 3.72 18.24
N ASP A 190 12.77 4.04 19.33
CA ASP A 190 14.22 4.31 19.38
C ASP A 190 15.05 3.23 18.68
N ASP A 191 14.81 1.95 19.00
CA ASP A 191 15.55 0.83 18.42
C ASP A 191 15.35 0.73 16.89
N VAL A 192 14.15 1.02 16.40
CA VAL A 192 13.85 1.01 14.95
C VAL A 192 14.51 2.20 14.27
N LEU A 193 14.42 3.39 14.86
CA LEU A 193 15.06 4.60 14.33
C LEU A 193 16.58 4.45 14.27
N ALA A 194 17.19 3.92 15.34
CA ALA A 194 18.63 3.64 15.40
C ALA A 194 19.05 2.68 14.28
N ARG A 195 18.37 1.54 14.16
CA ARG A 195 18.64 0.57 13.07
C ARG A 195 18.44 1.19 11.69
N LYS A 196 17.41 2.01 11.49
CA LYS A 196 17.15 2.67 10.21
C LYS A 196 18.22 3.71 9.87
N ALA A 197 18.80 4.37 10.87
CA ALA A 197 19.96 5.23 10.68
C ALA A 197 21.21 4.41 10.30
N GLU A 198 21.45 3.26 10.93
CA GLU A 198 22.54 2.35 10.56
C GLU A 198 22.41 1.79 9.13
N GLU A 199 21.17 1.51 8.69
CA GLU A 199 20.83 1.11 7.32
C GLU A 199 20.94 2.27 6.30
N GLY A 200 21.22 3.50 6.74
CA GLY A 200 21.28 4.70 5.90
C GLY A 200 19.90 5.21 5.42
N ARG A 201 18.81 4.69 5.99
CA ARG A 201 17.43 5.14 5.70
C ARG A 201 17.08 6.45 6.40
N ILE A 202 17.78 6.78 7.48
CA ILE A 202 17.69 8.08 8.15
C ILE A 202 19.03 8.79 8.01
N GLN A 203 18.98 10.03 7.48
CA GLN A 203 20.13 10.92 7.43
C GLN A 203 20.12 11.83 8.66
N LYS A 204 21.30 12.04 9.28
CA LYS A 204 21.45 12.81 10.53
C LYS A 204 22.51 13.88 10.35
N ALA A 205 22.23 15.08 10.88
CA ALA A 205 23.16 16.19 10.88
C ALA A 205 22.90 17.12 12.08
N ASP A 206 23.91 17.88 12.48
CA ASP A 206 23.84 18.80 13.62
C ASP A 206 23.19 20.15 13.26
N SER A 207 22.85 20.36 11.98
CA SER A 207 22.22 21.59 11.49
C SER A 207 21.38 21.33 10.25
N LEU A 208 20.36 22.18 10.02
CA LEU A 208 19.52 22.12 8.81
C LEU A 208 20.32 22.30 7.52
N ALA A 209 21.38 23.12 7.53
CA ALA A 209 22.23 23.31 6.36
C ALA A 209 23.00 22.04 5.98
N GLN A 210 23.56 21.34 6.98
CA GLN A 210 24.22 20.05 6.77
C GLN A 210 23.22 18.96 6.35
N LEU A 211 22.03 18.92 6.98
CA LEU A 211 20.98 17.97 6.61
C LEU A 211 20.56 18.19 5.16
N ALA A 212 20.28 19.44 4.77
CA ALA A 212 19.88 19.82 3.43
C ALA A 212 20.89 19.35 2.37
N ALA A 213 22.18 19.51 2.64
CA ALA A 213 23.24 19.01 1.77
C ALA A 213 23.24 17.47 1.65
N GLN A 214 23.02 16.73 2.74
CA GLN A 214 22.97 15.26 2.71
C GLN A 214 21.77 14.74 1.91
N ILE A 215 20.60 15.36 2.06
CA ILE A 215 19.35 14.91 1.42
C ILE A 215 19.08 15.59 0.07
N SER A 216 20.03 16.39 -0.41
CA SER A 216 19.97 17.12 -1.70
C SER A 216 18.75 18.04 -1.83
N VAL A 217 18.45 18.84 -0.81
CA VAL A 217 17.43 19.89 -0.84
C VAL A 217 18.03 21.28 -0.61
N GLU A 218 17.30 22.33 -0.99
CA GLU A 218 17.72 23.72 -0.81
C GLU A 218 17.75 24.13 0.67
N ALA A 219 18.94 24.50 1.18
CA ALA A 219 19.16 24.80 2.60
C ALA A 219 18.29 25.96 3.11
N ASP A 220 18.23 27.07 2.36
CA ASP A 220 17.43 28.25 2.74
C ASP A 220 15.93 27.94 2.74
N ALA A 221 15.48 27.12 1.79
CA ALA A 221 14.08 26.71 1.70
C ALA A 221 13.69 25.80 2.86
N LEU A 222 14.55 24.82 3.21
CA LEU A 222 14.32 23.95 4.36
C LEU A 222 14.33 24.75 5.67
N ALA A 223 15.31 25.64 5.85
CA ALA A 223 15.39 26.50 7.03
C ALA A 223 14.15 27.40 7.17
N GLY A 224 13.70 28.02 6.08
CA GLY A 224 12.48 28.83 6.07
C GLY A 224 11.21 28.01 6.35
N THR A 225 11.15 26.78 5.87
CA THR A 225 10.06 25.83 6.15
C THR A 225 9.98 25.48 7.63
N VAL A 226 11.11 25.11 8.25
CA VAL A 226 11.17 24.76 9.68
C VAL A 226 10.86 25.99 10.54
N ALA A 227 11.45 27.14 10.24
CA ALA A 227 11.21 28.38 10.98
C ALA A 227 9.75 28.86 10.93
N ARG A 228 9.02 28.55 9.86
CA ARG A 228 7.58 28.86 9.73
C ARG A 228 6.69 27.85 10.48
N TYR A 229 7.15 26.61 10.62
CA TYR A 229 6.40 25.55 11.28
C TYR A 229 6.43 25.73 12.81
N ASN A 230 7.58 26.11 13.36
CA ASN A 230 7.79 26.44 14.77
C ASN A 230 7.07 27.74 15.18
#